data_AF-A0A3B9HQ40-F1
#
_entry.id   AF-A0A3B9HQ40-F1
#
_cell.length_a   1.000
_cell.length_b   1.000
_cell.length_c   1.000
_cell.angle_alpha   90.00
_cell.angle_beta   90.00
_cell.angle_gamma   90.00
#
_symmetry.space_group_name_H-M   'P 1'
#
loop_
_entity.id
_entity.type
_entity.pdbx_description
1 polymer ?
#
loop_
_entity_poly.entity_id
_entity_poly.type
_entity_poly.pdbx_seq_one_letter_code
_entity_poly.pdbx_strand_id
1 'polypeptide(L)'
;MKLDLHIPAQAVYLRAFKQSDAQKVFLMSVESSMKKWIPDQVYDSVEHASEVLAFLISQYHAASSPHTVPVVLGICLAENDELIGHVGVSPLREDVEIGYAIEEKEHGHGYATLAVQAMCEWASERYSLPCILGIVAAENQASCRVLEKAGFNLKTEEMAQMHAQLRLVRRYEKQPVFGR
;
A
#
# COMPACT_ATOMS: atom_id res chain seq x y z
N MET A 1 7.39 14.93 13.26
CA MET A 1 8.19 13.89 12.58
C MET A 1 7.92 14.04 11.09
N LYS A 2 8.94 14.22 10.24
CA LYS A 2 8.73 14.42 8.80
C LYS A 2 8.60 13.04 8.15
N LEU A 3 7.42 12.72 7.61
CA LEU A 3 7.07 11.42 7.01
C LEU A 3 7.04 11.47 5.47
N ASP A 4 7.61 12.51 4.89
CA ASP A 4 7.62 12.70 3.45
C ASP A 4 8.81 11.96 2.84
N LEU A 5 8.54 10.85 2.18
CA LEU A 5 9.55 10.05 1.48
C LEU A 5 9.60 10.50 0.04
N HIS A 6 10.63 11.31 -0.26
CA HIS A 6 10.91 11.73 -1.62
C HIS A 6 11.72 10.64 -2.31
N ILE A 7 11.21 10.12 -3.43
CA ILE A 7 11.94 9.14 -4.21
C ILE A 7 12.77 9.90 -5.25
N PRO A 8 14.12 9.90 -5.18
CA PRO A 8 14.95 10.75 -6.03
C PRO A 8 14.72 10.49 -7.53
N ALA A 9 14.53 11.57 -8.30
CA ALA A 9 14.33 11.57 -9.75
C ALA A 9 13.08 10.81 -10.26
N GLN A 10 12.04 10.68 -9.44
CA GLN A 10 10.83 9.93 -9.79
C GLN A 10 9.58 10.80 -9.83
N ALA A 11 8.60 10.39 -10.64
CA ALA A 11 7.34 11.10 -10.89
C ALA A 11 6.39 11.14 -9.67
N VAL A 12 6.68 10.36 -8.62
CA VAL A 12 5.83 10.26 -7.42
C VAL A 12 6.67 10.36 -6.14
N TYR A 13 6.00 10.76 -5.06
CA TYR A 13 6.55 10.74 -3.71
C TYR A 13 5.49 10.27 -2.70
N LEU A 14 5.93 9.83 -1.52
CA LEU A 14 5.03 9.38 -0.47
C LEU A 14 4.92 10.43 0.64
N ARG A 15 3.72 10.68 1.13
CA ARG A 15 3.49 11.59 2.27
C ARG A 15 2.47 11.04 3.24
N ALA A 16 2.52 11.56 4.47
CA ALA A 16 1.42 11.41 5.40
C ALA A 16 0.11 11.92 4.78
N PHE A 17 -0.99 11.23 5.07
CA PHE A 17 -2.31 11.72 4.71
C PHE A 17 -2.65 13.03 5.43
N LYS A 18 -3.48 13.83 4.78
CA LYS A 18 -4.10 15.04 5.30
C LYS A 18 -5.60 14.80 5.37
N GLN A 19 -6.31 15.40 6.32
CA GLN A 19 -7.78 15.26 6.37
C GLN A 19 -8.48 15.79 5.11
N SER A 20 -7.86 16.73 4.40
CA SER A 20 -8.34 17.20 3.09
C SER A 20 -8.32 16.14 1.99
N ASP A 21 -7.62 15.01 2.18
CA ASP A 21 -7.55 13.93 1.20
C ASP A 21 -8.84 13.08 1.15
N ALA A 22 -9.75 13.23 2.13
CA ALA A 22 -10.93 12.36 2.30
C ALA A 22 -11.79 12.25 1.04
N GLN A 23 -12.02 13.37 0.35
CA GLN A 23 -12.82 13.37 -0.88
C GLN A 23 -12.13 12.55 -1.99
N LYS A 24 -10.83 12.72 -2.18
CA LYS A 24 -10.08 11.99 -3.21
C LYS A 24 -9.98 10.51 -2.87
N VAL A 25 -9.76 10.17 -1.60
CA VAL A 25 -9.74 8.79 -1.08
C VAL A 25 -11.09 8.10 -1.30
N PHE A 26 -12.20 8.78 -1.03
CA PHE A 26 -13.54 8.26 -1.34
C PHE A 26 -13.74 8.01 -2.85
N LEU A 27 -13.35 8.96 -3.71
CA LEU A 27 -13.51 8.80 -5.15
C LEU A 27 -12.71 7.61 -5.70
N MET A 28 -11.48 7.42 -5.23
CA MET A 28 -10.66 6.26 -5.59
C MET A 28 -11.25 4.96 -5.05
N SER A 29 -11.79 4.95 -3.83
CA SER A 29 -12.28 3.72 -3.20
C SER A 29 -13.45 3.07 -3.92
N VAL A 30 -14.25 3.85 -4.66
CA VAL A 30 -15.39 3.36 -5.42
C VAL A 30 -15.07 2.99 -6.88
N GLU A 31 -13.80 3.05 -7.29
CA GLU A 31 -13.36 2.59 -8.60
C GLU A 31 -13.57 1.08 -8.80
N SER A 32 -13.70 0.65 -10.05
CA SER A 32 -14.03 -0.73 -10.39
C SER A 32 -12.94 -1.70 -9.93
N SER A 33 -11.68 -1.29 -10.02
CA SER A 33 -10.50 -2.01 -9.58
C SER A 33 -10.48 -2.21 -8.07
N MET A 34 -10.78 -1.16 -7.29
CA MET A 34 -10.91 -1.23 -5.83
C MET A 34 -12.03 -2.18 -5.43
N LYS A 35 -13.24 -2.01 -5.99
CA LYS A 35 -14.37 -2.91 -5.76
C LYS A 35 -14.06 -4.37 -6.09
N LYS A 36 -13.25 -4.62 -7.11
CA LYS A 36 -12.90 -5.98 -7.55
C LYS A 36 -11.83 -6.63 -6.67
N TRP A 37 -10.82 -5.87 -6.26
CA TRP A 37 -9.60 -6.43 -5.67
C TRP A 37 -9.46 -6.16 -4.18
N ILE A 38 -10.02 -5.07 -3.66
CA ILE A 38 -9.94 -4.67 -2.26
C ILE A 38 -11.31 -4.12 -1.80
N PRO A 39 -12.39 -4.91 -1.90
CA PRO A 39 -13.74 -4.45 -1.57
C PRO A 39 -13.89 -4.00 -0.11
N ASP A 40 -13.04 -4.50 0.79
CA ASP A 40 -13.01 -4.10 2.20
C ASP A 40 -12.55 -2.64 2.41
N GLN A 41 -12.01 -1.99 1.37
CA GLN A 41 -11.60 -0.58 1.38
C GLN A 41 -12.52 0.31 0.55
N VAL A 42 -13.71 -0.15 0.17
CA VAL A 42 -14.74 0.67 -0.47
C VAL A 42 -15.52 1.41 0.62
N TYR A 43 -15.64 2.74 0.50
CA TYR A 43 -16.31 3.57 1.51
C TYR A 43 -17.69 4.02 1.01
N ASP A 44 -18.65 4.12 1.94
CA ASP A 44 -20.03 4.49 1.61
C ASP A 44 -20.22 6.00 1.42
N SER A 45 -19.34 6.81 2.00
CA SER A 45 -19.39 8.27 1.90
C SER A 45 -18.03 8.93 2.14
N VAL A 46 -17.95 10.24 1.87
CA VAL A 46 -16.76 11.05 2.17
C VAL A 46 -16.52 11.13 3.68
N GLU A 47 -17.58 11.12 4.49
CA GLU A 47 -17.49 11.10 5.96
C GLU A 47 -16.85 9.80 6.45
N HIS A 48 -17.27 8.65 5.92
CA HIS A 48 -16.64 7.36 6.26
C HIS A 48 -15.15 7.35 5.84
N ALA A 49 -14.83 7.84 4.64
CA ALA A 49 -13.43 7.98 4.22
C ALA A 49 -12.61 8.92 5.15
N SER A 50 -13.24 10.00 5.65
CA SER A 50 -12.63 10.93 6.60
C SER A 50 -12.36 10.29 7.96
N GLU A 51 -13.25 9.42 8.45
CA GLU A 51 -13.05 8.65 9.69
C GLU A 51 -11.88 7.67 9.56
N VAL A 52 -11.80 6.97 8.42
CA VAL A 52 -10.69 6.06 8.12
C VAL A 52 -9.37 6.84 8.05
N LEU A 53 -9.35 8.00 7.37
CA LEU A 53 -8.15 8.85 7.35
C LEU A 53 -7.77 9.36 8.73
N ALA A 54 -8.72 9.78 9.57
CA ALA A 54 -8.45 10.19 10.95
C ALA A 54 -7.75 9.07 11.73
N PHE A 55 -8.24 7.85 11.59
CA PHE A 55 -7.65 6.67 12.20
C PHE A 55 -6.21 6.44 11.68
N LEU A 56 -6.00 6.42 10.36
CA LEU A 56 -4.67 6.21 9.76
C LEU A 56 -3.67 7.29 10.17
N ILE A 57 -4.09 8.56 10.18
CA ILE A 57 -3.27 9.70 10.60
C ILE A 57 -2.86 9.56 12.07
N SER A 58 -3.75 9.06 12.93
CA SER A 58 -3.43 8.82 14.33
C SER A 58 -2.39 7.70 14.55
N GLN A 59 -2.08 6.90 13.51
CA GLN A 59 -1.04 5.86 13.61
C GLN A 59 0.38 6.36 13.35
N TYR A 60 0.59 7.60 12.92
CA TYR A 60 1.91 8.14 12.56
C TYR A 60 2.86 8.46 13.73
N HIS A 61 2.52 8.08 14.96
CA HIS A 61 3.36 8.32 16.12
C HIS A 61 4.57 7.38 16.18
N ALA A 62 5.67 7.82 16.82
CA ALA A 62 6.94 7.11 16.80
C ALA A 62 6.94 5.72 17.46
N ALA A 63 5.97 5.45 18.33
CA ALA A 63 5.79 4.18 19.05
C ALA A 63 4.98 3.14 18.25
N SER A 64 4.37 3.54 17.13
CA SER A 64 3.63 2.63 16.27
C SER A 64 4.57 1.61 15.62
N SER A 65 4.11 0.37 15.53
CA SER A 65 4.81 -0.71 14.82
C SER A 65 3.87 -1.29 13.78
N PRO A 66 4.35 -1.60 12.56
CA PRO A 66 3.53 -2.26 11.55
C PRO A 66 3.14 -3.70 11.93
N HIS A 67 3.67 -4.24 13.04
CA HIS A 67 3.19 -5.48 13.65
C HIS A 67 1.92 -5.30 14.50
N THR A 68 1.54 -4.06 14.86
CA THR A 68 0.37 -3.79 15.72
C THR A 68 -0.64 -2.84 15.10
N VAL A 69 -0.21 -1.91 14.27
CA VAL A 69 -1.07 -0.89 13.63
C VAL A 69 -0.65 -0.65 12.19
N PRO A 70 -1.57 -0.25 11.30
CA PRO A 70 -1.22 0.05 9.91
C PRO A 70 -0.43 1.36 9.82
N VAL A 71 0.55 1.41 8.91
CA VAL A 71 1.28 2.61 8.54
C VAL A 71 1.09 2.81 7.04
N VAL A 72 0.20 3.72 6.67
CA VAL A 72 -0.22 3.95 5.27
C VAL A 72 0.11 5.38 4.87
N LEU A 73 0.73 5.58 3.71
CA LEU A 73 1.07 6.87 3.14
C LEU A 73 0.30 7.09 1.83
N GLY A 74 0.00 8.35 1.54
CA GLY A 74 -0.52 8.77 0.24
C GLY A 74 0.59 8.77 -0.81
N ILE A 75 0.26 8.31 -2.02
CA ILE A 75 1.13 8.37 -3.19
C ILE A 75 0.73 9.62 -3.98
N CYS A 76 1.65 10.58 -4.11
CA CYS A 76 1.38 11.85 -4.78
C CYS A 76 2.25 12.05 -6.02
N LEU A 77 1.68 12.64 -7.06
CA LEU A 77 2.44 13.12 -8.22
C LEU A 77 3.35 14.28 -7.79
N ALA A 78 4.63 14.20 -8.18
CA ALA A 78 5.62 15.20 -7.81
C ALA A 78 5.38 16.56 -8.50
N GLU A 79 4.71 16.57 -9.66
CA GLU A 79 4.51 17.78 -10.46
C GLU A 79 3.43 18.72 -9.90
N ASN A 80 2.43 18.19 -9.20
CA ASN A 80 1.23 18.94 -8.81
C ASN A 80 0.67 18.60 -7.41
N ASP A 81 1.32 17.72 -6.64
CA ASP A 81 0.84 17.22 -5.33
C ASP A 81 -0.51 16.48 -5.39
N GLU A 82 -0.95 16.03 -6.56
CA GLU A 82 -2.19 15.24 -6.69
C GLU A 82 -2.00 13.88 -6.02
N LEU A 83 -2.87 13.56 -5.06
CA LEU A 83 -2.96 12.23 -4.47
C LEU A 83 -3.54 11.26 -5.49
N ILE A 84 -2.79 10.23 -5.87
CA ILE A 84 -3.18 9.26 -6.90
C ILE A 84 -3.29 7.83 -6.37
N GLY A 85 -3.17 7.63 -5.07
CA GLY A 85 -3.26 6.31 -4.46
C GLY A 85 -2.66 6.27 -3.07
N HIS A 86 -2.44 5.07 -2.58
CA HIS A 86 -1.87 4.83 -1.26
C HIS A 86 -1.03 3.56 -1.23
N VAL A 87 -0.05 3.53 -0.34
CA VAL A 87 0.80 2.37 -0.05
C VAL A 87 1.02 2.30 1.46
N GLY A 88 1.00 1.11 2.03
CA GLY A 88 1.19 0.94 3.45
C GLY A 88 1.63 -0.45 3.83
N VAL A 89 2.15 -0.55 5.05
CA VAL A 89 2.42 -1.82 5.71
C VAL A 89 1.46 -2.01 6.88
N SER A 90 0.91 -3.21 7.01
CA SER A 90 -0.11 -3.54 8.00
C SER A 90 0.20 -4.86 8.72
N PRO A 91 -0.29 -5.04 9.95
CA PRO A 91 -0.12 -6.29 10.69
C PRO A 91 -0.78 -7.45 9.96
N LEU A 92 -0.07 -8.57 9.87
CA LEU A 92 -0.62 -9.85 9.41
C LEU A 92 -0.13 -10.97 10.32
N ARG A 93 -0.91 -11.25 11.38
CA ARG A 93 -0.50 -12.16 12.48
C ARG A 93 0.83 -11.67 13.08
N GLU A 94 1.89 -12.47 12.99
CA GLU A 94 3.23 -12.12 13.46
C GLU A 94 4.05 -11.39 12.39
N ASP A 95 3.58 -11.39 11.14
CA ASP A 95 4.25 -10.80 9.99
C ASP A 95 3.68 -9.40 9.65
N VAL A 96 4.29 -8.78 8.64
CA VAL A 96 3.88 -7.50 8.09
C VAL A 96 3.58 -7.65 6.60
N GLU A 97 2.45 -7.12 6.16
CA GLU A 97 2.00 -7.17 4.77
C GLU A 97 2.03 -5.79 4.11
N ILE A 98 2.49 -5.72 2.86
CA ILE A 98 2.36 -4.54 2.01
C ILE A 98 0.99 -4.52 1.32
N GLY A 99 0.28 -3.40 1.41
CA GLY A 99 -0.93 -3.11 0.65
C GLY A 99 -0.77 -1.81 -0.15
N TYR A 100 -1.38 -1.74 -1.34
CA TYR A 100 -1.35 -0.54 -2.17
C TYR A 100 -2.52 -0.49 -3.16
N ALA A 101 -2.88 0.72 -3.56
CA ALA A 101 -3.80 1.00 -4.66
C ALA A 101 -3.36 2.27 -5.40
N ILE A 102 -3.68 2.33 -6.69
CA ILE A 102 -3.48 3.49 -7.56
C ILE A 102 -4.80 3.77 -8.24
N GLU A 103 -5.13 5.05 -8.44
CA GLU A 103 -6.28 5.51 -9.21
C GLU A 103 -6.24 4.94 -10.64
N GLU A 104 -7.37 4.50 -11.18
CA GLU A 104 -7.42 3.76 -12.46
C GLU A 104 -6.79 4.52 -13.62
N LYS A 105 -7.00 5.84 -13.70
CA LYS A 105 -6.40 6.68 -14.76
C LYS A 105 -4.87 6.70 -14.72
N GLU A 106 -4.27 6.40 -13.57
CA GLU A 106 -2.82 6.39 -13.36
C GLU A 106 -2.21 4.98 -13.46
N HIS A 107 -2.98 3.96 -13.82
CA HIS A 107 -2.44 2.60 -14.04
C HIS A 107 -1.48 2.55 -15.24
N GLY A 108 -0.53 1.62 -15.20
CA GLY A 108 0.42 1.40 -16.30
C GLY A 108 1.65 2.32 -16.32
N HIS A 109 1.67 3.39 -15.52
CA HIS A 109 2.81 4.33 -15.42
C HIS A 109 3.97 3.84 -14.53
N GLY A 110 3.79 2.72 -13.82
CA GLY A 110 4.80 2.16 -12.91
C GLY A 110 4.82 2.75 -11.50
N TYR A 111 3.93 3.70 -11.19
CA TYR A 111 3.86 4.38 -9.88
C TYR A 111 3.69 3.42 -8.70
N ALA A 112 2.85 2.39 -8.83
CA ALA A 112 2.69 1.37 -7.78
C ALA A 112 4.02 0.68 -7.46
N THR A 113 4.84 0.36 -8.47
CA THR A 113 6.15 -0.28 -8.26
C THR A 113 7.09 0.62 -7.50
N LEU A 114 7.17 1.90 -7.87
CA LEU A 114 8.01 2.89 -7.20
C LEU A 114 7.58 3.09 -5.74
N ALA A 115 6.27 3.23 -5.51
CA ALA A 115 5.70 3.38 -4.17
C ALA A 115 5.96 2.16 -3.27
N VAL A 116 5.78 0.94 -3.80
CA VAL A 116 6.04 -0.30 -3.05
C VAL A 116 7.52 -0.44 -2.72
N GLN A 117 8.43 -0.13 -3.66
CA GLN A 117 9.87 -0.16 -3.41
C GLN A 117 10.26 0.80 -2.27
N ALA A 118 9.87 2.07 -2.39
CA ALA A 118 10.18 3.10 -1.39
C ALA A 118 9.56 2.79 -0.02
N MET A 119 8.31 2.31 0.02
CA MET A 119 7.67 1.92 1.27
C MET A 119 8.38 0.75 1.95
N CYS A 120 8.77 -0.27 1.18
CA CYS A 120 9.50 -1.42 1.73
C CYS A 120 10.85 -1.01 2.30
N GLU A 121 11.63 -0.23 1.55
CA GLU A 121 12.94 0.27 2.01
C GLU A 121 12.80 1.05 3.31
N TRP A 122 11.91 2.05 3.33
CA TRP A 122 11.67 2.86 4.51
C TRP A 122 11.17 2.05 5.70
N ALA A 123 10.16 1.19 5.52
CA ALA A 123 9.56 0.43 6.61
C ALA A 123 10.57 -0.58 7.20
N SER A 124 11.33 -1.25 6.34
CA SER A 124 12.35 -2.20 6.76
C SER A 124 13.48 -1.54 7.55
N GLU A 125 13.97 -0.38 7.12
CA GLU A 125 14.97 0.37 7.89
C GLU A 125 14.40 0.90 9.20
N ARG A 126 13.21 1.54 9.14
CA ARG A 126 12.60 2.23 10.28
C ARG A 126 12.16 1.29 11.40
N TYR A 127 11.71 0.09 11.05
CA TYR A 127 11.14 -0.89 11.98
C TYR A 127 11.98 -2.17 12.07
N SER A 128 13.12 -2.24 11.39
CA SER A 128 13.99 -3.44 11.36
C SER A 128 13.24 -4.72 10.95
N LEU A 129 12.35 -4.60 9.97
CA LEU A 129 11.52 -5.72 9.53
C LEU A 129 12.39 -6.76 8.82
N PRO A 130 12.40 -8.04 9.25
CA PRO A 130 13.21 -9.07 8.59
C PRO A 130 12.61 -9.53 7.26
N CYS A 131 11.30 -9.33 7.07
CA CYS A 131 10.56 -9.72 5.88
C CYS A 131 9.30 -8.84 5.75
N ILE A 132 8.88 -8.59 4.52
CA ILE A 132 7.57 -8.02 4.19
C ILE A 132 6.86 -8.99 3.25
N LEU A 133 5.61 -9.30 3.56
CA LEU A 133 4.74 -10.15 2.75
C LEU A 133 3.96 -9.32 1.73
N GLY A 134 3.68 -9.89 0.56
CA GLY A 134 2.72 -9.34 -0.39
C GLY A 134 1.74 -10.42 -0.81
N ILE A 135 0.44 -10.21 -0.60
CA ILE A 135 -0.60 -11.20 -0.88
C ILE A 135 -1.55 -10.63 -1.92
N VAL A 136 -1.70 -11.35 -3.04
CA VAL A 136 -2.54 -10.91 -4.15
C VAL A 136 -3.30 -12.09 -4.73
N ALA A 137 -4.52 -11.85 -5.21
CA ALA A 137 -5.19 -12.82 -6.06
C ALA A 137 -4.35 -13.09 -7.31
N ALA A 138 -4.17 -14.36 -7.67
CA ALA A 138 -3.40 -14.76 -8.86
C ALA A 138 -3.99 -14.17 -10.15
N GLU A 139 -5.30 -13.93 -10.19
CA GLU A 139 -5.98 -13.26 -11.31
C GLU A 139 -5.60 -11.78 -11.44
N ASN A 140 -5.12 -11.13 -10.36
CA ASN A 140 -4.66 -9.74 -10.38
C ASN A 140 -3.21 -9.68 -10.90
N GLN A 141 -3.07 -9.91 -12.20
CA GLN A 141 -1.78 -9.92 -12.89
C GLN A 141 -1.05 -8.57 -12.80
N ALA A 142 -1.78 -7.46 -12.64
CA ALA A 142 -1.17 -6.15 -12.45
C ALA A 142 -0.42 -6.07 -11.11
N SER A 143 -1.07 -6.44 -10.00
CA SER A 143 -0.43 -6.46 -8.68
C SER A 143 0.66 -7.51 -8.55
N CYS A 144 0.51 -8.69 -9.19
CA CYS A 144 1.59 -9.68 -9.27
C CYS A 144 2.87 -9.07 -9.87
N ARG A 145 2.75 -8.41 -11.04
CA ARG A 145 3.89 -7.75 -11.69
C ARG A 145 4.49 -6.62 -10.86
N VAL A 146 3.66 -5.88 -10.11
CA VAL A 146 4.16 -4.83 -9.21
C VAL A 146 5.04 -5.43 -8.12
N LEU A 147 4.59 -6.50 -7.46
CA LEU A 147 5.37 -7.18 -6.42
C LEU A 147 6.69 -7.75 -6.98
N GLU A 148 6.63 -8.45 -8.11
CA GLU A 148 7.82 -9.01 -8.77
C GLU A 148 8.84 -7.92 -9.13
N LYS A 149 8.39 -6.81 -9.75
CA LYS A 149 9.26 -5.67 -10.09
C LYS A 149 9.79 -4.94 -8.86
N ALA A 150 9.06 -4.98 -7.75
CA ALA A 150 9.51 -4.43 -6.47
C ALA A 150 10.49 -5.34 -5.73
N GLY A 151 10.87 -6.49 -6.32
CA GLY A 151 11.86 -7.41 -5.78
C GLY A 151 11.29 -8.46 -4.83
N PHE A 152 9.97 -8.65 -4.82
CA PHE A 152 9.36 -9.75 -4.08
C PHE A 152 9.50 -11.06 -4.85
N ASN A 153 9.70 -12.15 -4.12
CA ASN A 153 9.77 -13.49 -4.68
C ASN A 153 8.49 -14.27 -4.35
N LEU A 154 7.91 -14.92 -5.36
CA LEU A 154 6.76 -15.81 -5.15
C LEU A 154 7.18 -16.99 -4.27
N LYS A 155 6.38 -17.30 -3.25
CA LYS A 155 6.64 -18.40 -2.31
C LYS A 155 5.61 -19.50 -2.43
N THR A 156 4.34 -19.13 -2.45
CA THR A 156 3.24 -20.09 -2.58
C THR A 156 2.15 -19.54 -3.49
N GLU A 157 1.43 -20.47 -4.11
CA GLU A 157 0.20 -20.22 -4.85
C GLU A 157 -0.80 -21.30 -4.42
N GLU A 158 -1.90 -20.89 -3.78
CA GLU A 158 -2.84 -21.82 -3.15
C GLU A 158 -4.26 -21.26 -3.16
N MET A 159 -5.27 -22.14 -3.06
CA MET A 159 -6.64 -21.71 -2.86
C MET A 159 -6.83 -21.23 -1.43
N ALA A 160 -7.18 -19.96 -1.26
CA ALA A 160 -7.39 -19.34 0.05
C ALA A 160 -8.58 -18.37 0.03
N GLN A 161 -9.10 -18.08 1.22
CA GLN A 161 -10.10 -17.01 1.39
C GLN A 161 -9.41 -15.65 1.31
N MET A 162 -9.87 -14.79 0.42
CA MET A 162 -9.43 -13.40 0.26
C MET A 162 -10.65 -12.54 -0.01
N HIS A 163 -10.89 -11.51 0.81
CA HIS A 163 -12.06 -10.63 0.72
C HIS A 163 -13.39 -11.39 0.62
N ALA A 164 -13.58 -12.35 1.54
CA ALA A 164 -14.74 -13.25 1.61
C ALA A 164 -14.99 -14.14 0.38
N GLN A 165 -13.99 -14.31 -0.50
CA GLN A 165 -14.07 -15.18 -1.67
C GLN A 165 -12.94 -16.20 -1.67
N LEU A 166 -13.27 -17.45 -2.04
CA LEU A 166 -12.27 -18.49 -2.27
C LEU A 166 -11.64 -18.27 -3.66
N ARG A 167 -10.35 -17.96 -3.69
CA ARG A 167 -9.62 -17.65 -4.92
C ARG A 167 -8.22 -18.27 -4.90
N LEU A 168 -7.61 -18.38 -6.07
CA LEU A 168 -6.19 -18.70 -6.14
C LEU A 168 -5.40 -17.47 -5.69
N VAL A 169 -4.64 -17.60 -4.61
CA VAL A 169 -3.90 -16.51 -3.97
C VAL A 169 -2.41 -16.80 -4.08
N ARG A 170 -1.64 -15.78 -4.45
CA ARG A 170 -0.18 -15.79 -4.45
C ARG A 170 0.35 -15.05 -3.24
N ARG A 171 1.25 -15.69 -2.51
CA ARG A 171 2.01 -15.09 -1.41
C ARG A 171 3.43 -14.86 -1.86
N TYR A 172 3.88 -13.62 -1.72
CA TYR A 172 5.24 -13.21 -2.01
C TYR A 172 5.94 -12.74 -0.74
N GLU A 173 7.26 -12.81 -0.75
CA GLU A 173 8.12 -12.32 0.32
C GLU A 173 9.23 -11.44 -0.24
N LYS A 174 9.55 -10.36 0.48
CA LYS A 174 10.74 -9.55 0.25
C LYS A 174 11.55 -9.47 1.54
N GLN A 175 12.79 -9.95 1.48
CA GLN A 175 13.78 -9.75 2.51
C GLN A 175 14.56 -8.46 2.21
N PRO A 176 14.66 -7.53 3.17
CA PRO A 176 15.41 -6.30 2.95
C PRO A 176 16.90 -6.59 2.88
N VAL A 177 17.60 -5.88 2.00
CA VAL A 177 19.06 -5.96 1.92
C VAL A 177 19.63 -4.95 2.89
N PHE A 178 19.98 -5.39 4.10
CA PHE A 178 20.67 -4.54 5.07
C PHE A 178 22.16 -4.49 4.72
N GLY A 179 22.67 -3.33 4.31
CA GLY A 179 24.10 -3.06 4.09
C GLY A 179 24.53 -3.00 2.62
N ARG A 180 24.82 -1.78 2.17
CA ARG A 180 25.93 -1.44 1.27
C ARG A 180 26.64 -0.21 1.80
#